data_AF-A0A933C4K2-F1
#
_entry.id   AF-A0A933C4K2-F1
#
_cell.length_a   1.000
_cell.length_b   1.000
_cell.length_c   1.000
_cell.angle_alpha   90.00
_cell.angle_beta   90.00
_cell.angle_gamma   90.00
#
_symmetry.space_group_name_H-M   'P 1'
#
loop_
_entity.id
_entity.type
_entity.pdbx_description
1 polymer ?
#
loop_
_entity_poly.entity_id
_entity_poly.type
_entity_poly.pdbx_seq_one_letter_code
_entity_poly.pdbx_strand_id
1 'polypeptide(L)' 'MKSRTIKVETLARVEGEGGLKIRLKGRKVEEVNLRIYEPPRFFEAFLRGRAYSEAPDITARICGICPVAYQMSSTQ' A
#
# COMPACT_ATOMS: atom_id res chain seq x y z
N MET A 1 -2.35 -35.82 -3.59
CA MET A 1 -3.18 -34.74 -2.99
C MET A 1 -3.43 -33.66 -4.04
N LYS A 2 -4.67 -33.19 -4.23
CA LYS A 2 -4.99 -32.13 -5.20
C LYS A 2 -4.45 -30.77 -4.74
N SER A 3 -3.90 -30.01 -5.67
CA SER A 3 -3.49 -28.61 -5.48
C SER A 3 -4.63 -27.69 -5.92
N ARG A 4 -4.84 -26.59 -5.19
CA ARG A 4 -5.82 -25.53 -5.53
C ARG A 4 -5.16 -24.16 -5.37
N THR A 5 -5.47 -23.24 -6.28
CA THR A 5 -5.10 -21.84 -6.16
C THR A 5 -6.35 -20.98 -6.04
N ILE A 6 -6.35 -20.06 -5.08
CA ILE A 6 -7.36 -19.01 -4.93
C ILE A 6 -6.68 -17.69 -5.28
N LYS A 7 -7.32 -16.91 -6.15
CA LYS A 7 -6.87 -15.57 -6.52
C LYS A 7 -7.96 -14.57 -6.15
N VAL A 8 -7.56 -13.52 -5.46
CA VAL A 8 -8.35 -12.34 -5.20
C VAL A 8 -7.62 -11.20 -5.90
N GLU A 9 -8.10 -10.81 -7.08
CA GLU A 9 -7.41 -9.83 -7.92
C GLU A 9 -7.46 -8.42 -7.31
N THR A 10 -8.56 -8.09 -6.64
CA THR A 10 -8.76 -6.81 -5.95
C THR A 10 -9.30 -7.03 -4.54
N LEU A 11 -8.61 -6.48 -3.53
CA LEU A 11 -9.08 -6.44 -2.16
C LEU A 11 -10.11 -5.32 -1.98
N ALA A 12 -11.29 -5.67 -1.49
CA ALA A 12 -12.32 -4.70 -1.14
C ALA A 12 -12.20 -4.25 0.32
N ARG A 13 -12.75 -3.05 0.63
CA ARG A 13 -12.76 -2.43 1.97
C ARG A 13 -11.36 -2.19 2.54
N VAL A 14 -10.42 -1.81 1.69
CA VAL A 14 -9.08 -1.33 2.05
C VAL A 14 -8.80 -0.03 1.31
N GLU A 15 -7.84 0.74 1.82
CA GLU A 15 -7.24 1.85 1.08
C GLU A 15 -6.02 1.33 0.29
N GLY A 16 -5.77 1.93 -0.87
CA GLY A 16 -4.74 1.47 -1.81
C GLY A 16 -5.17 0.27 -2.66
N GLU A 17 -4.24 -0.20 -3.49
CA GLU A 17 -4.48 -1.27 -4.45
C GLU A 17 -3.69 -2.55 -4.13
N GLY A 18 -4.42 -3.67 -3.99
CA GLY A 18 -3.78 -4.94 -3.77
C GLY A 18 -4.64 -6.16 -4.06
N GLY A 19 -3.97 -7.32 -4.07
CA GLY A 19 -4.57 -8.63 -4.32
C GLY A 19 -3.87 -9.74 -3.54
N LEU A 20 -4.51 -10.91 -3.47
CA LEU A 20 -3.99 -12.09 -2.77
C LEU A 20 -3.94 -13.31 -3.70
N LYS A 21 -2.86 -14.07 -3.61
CA LYS A 21 -2.73 -15.40 -4.23
C LYS A 21 -2.42 -16.43 -3.15
N ILE A 22 -3.31 -17.43 -3.02
CA ILE A 22 -3.22 -18.46 -2.00
C ILE A 22 -3.09 -19.83 -2.69
N ARG A 23 -2.05 -20.60 -2.37
CA ARG A 23 -1.89 -21.99 -2.82
C ARG A 23 -2.18 -22.96 -1.68
N LEU A 24 -3.03 -23.95 -1.96
CA LEU A 24 -3.38 -25.01 -1.02
C LEU A 24 -3.00 -26.37 -1.58
N LYS A 25 -2.58 -27.27 -0.70
CA LYS A 25 -2.42 -28.71 -0.96
C LYS A 25 -3.29 -29.49 0.01
N GLY A 26 -4.39 -30.06 -0.49
CA GLY A 26 -5.45 -30.60 0.35
C GLY A 26 -6.07 -29.50 1.23
N ARG A 27 -5.98 -29.65 2.57
CA ARG A 27 -6.49 -28.68 3.55
C ARG A 27 -5.41 -27.76 4.12
N LYS A 28 -4.15 -27.90 3.68
CA LYS A 28 -3.04 -27.10 4.17
C LYS A 28 -2.76 -25.93 3.21
N VAL A 29 -2.64 -24.72 3.75
CA VAL A 29 -2.11 -23.57 3.01
C VAL A 29 -0.60 -23.75 2.90
N GLU A 30 -0.08 -23.71 1.69
CA GLU A 30 1.37 -23.81 1.43
C GLU A 30 2.00 -22.44 1.19
N GLU A 31 1.25 -21.51 0.61
CA GLU A 31 1.77 -20.20 0.22
C GLU A 31 0.66 -19.16 0.21
N VAL A 32 0.98 -17.95 0.68
CA VAL A 32 0.14 -16.76 0.60
C VAL A 32 1.01 -15.62 0.12
N ASN A 33 0.63 -14.99 -0.99
CA ASN A 33 1.30 -13.80 -1.52
C ASN A 33 0.33 -12.62 -1.48
N LEU A 34 0.74 -11.56 -0.79
CA LEU A 34 0.15 -10.23 -0.93
C LEU A 34 0.82 -9.52 -2.10
N ARG A 35 0.00 -8.98 -3.00
CA ARG A 35 0.47 -8.14 -4.10
C ARG A 35 -0.05 -6.74 -3.85
N ILE A 36 0.85 -5.80 -3.61
CA ILE A 36 0.55 -4.36 -3.66
C ILE A 36 1.04 -3.88 -5.00
N TYR A 37 0.13 -3.44 -5.85
CA TYR A 37 0.43 -3.01 -7.22
C TYR A 37 0.08 -1.55 -7.46
N GLU A 38 -0.28 -0.81 -6.41
CA GLU A 38 -0.37 0.64 -6.46
C GLU A 38 0.97 1.21 -6.99
N PRO A 39 0.93 2.07 -8.02
CA PRO A 39 2.15 2.59 -8.61
C PRO A 39 2.92 3.44 -7.58
N PRO A 40 4.25 3.29 -7.48
CA PRO A 40 5.04 4.13 -6.61
C PRO A 40 4.92 5.60 -7.04
N ARG A 41 4.47 6.45 -6.12
CA ARG A 41 4.32 7.91 -6.35
C ARG A 41 5.58 8.72 -6.05
N PHE A 42 6.62 8.07 -5.52
CA PHE A 42 7.97 8.63 -5.32
C PHE A 42 8.03 9.94 -4.53
N PHE A 43 7.20 10.10 -3.48
CA PHE A 43 7.18 11.29 -2.61
C PHE A 43 8.57 11.65 -2.05
N GLU A 44 9.38 10.65 -1.67
CA GLU A 44 10.72 10.86 -1.12
C GLU A 44 11.67 11.54 -2.13
N ALA A 45 11.61 11.12 -3.40
CA ALA A 45 12.39 11.75 -4.45
C ALA A 45 11.84 13.14 -4.79
N PHE A 46 10.51 13.27 -4.83
CA PHE A 46 9.82 14.53 -5.10
C PHE A 46 10.08 15.63 -4.05
N LEU A 47 10.36 15.25 -2.81
CA LEU A 47 10.69 16.18 -1.72
C LEU A 47 12.12 16.73 -1.77
N ARG A 48 13.03 16.12 -2.56
CA ARG A 48 14.42 16.59 -2.63
C ARG A 48 14.50 18.01 -3.18
N GLY A 49 15.16 18.91 -2.45
CA GLY A 49 15.33 20.32 -2.84
C GLY A 49 14.10 21.20 -2.64
N ARG A 50 12.99 20.67 -2.10
CA ARG A 50 11.82 21.46 -1.70
C ARG A 50 12.11 22.26 -0.43
N ALA A 51 11.39 23.36 -0.24
CA ALA A 51 11.41 24.05 1.03
C ALA A 51 10.73 23.19 2.10
N TYR A 52 11.28 23.17 3.32
CA TYR A 52 10.72 22.36 4.42
C TYR A 52 9.27 22.75 4.72
N SER A 53 8.89 24.01 4.50
CA SER A 53 7.53 24.51 4.69
C SER A 53 6.51 23.91 3.71
N GLU A 54 6.94 23.37 2.56
CA GLU A 54 6.06 22.67 1.61
C GLU A 54 5.76 21.23 2.04
N ALA A 55 6.59 20.64 2.92
CA ALA A 55 6.50 19.23 3.28
C ALA A 55 5.13 18.81 3.83
N PRO A 56 4.50 19.55 4.78
CA PRO A 56 3.20 19.16 5.33
C PRO A 56 2.10 19.10 4.28
N ASP A 57 2.12 20.02 3.32
CA ASP A 57 1.16 20.01 2.23
C ASP A 57 1.43 18.88 1.26
N ILE A 58 2.68 18.67 0.86
CA ILE A 58 3.03 17.59 -0.07
C ILE A 58 2.69 16.22 0.53
N THR A 59 3.13 15.93 1.75
CA THR A 59 2.96 14.60 2.37
C THR A 59 1.52 14.28 2.74
N ALA A 60 0.66 15.29 3.00
CA ALA A 60 -0.78 15.09 3.22
C ALA A 60 -1.48 14.38 2.05
N ARG A 61 -0.88 14.39 0.85
CA ARG A 61 -1.42 13.75 -0.36
C ARG A 61 -0.90 12.33 -0.54
N ILE A 62 -0.14 11.78 0.41
CA ILE A 62 0.26 10.37 0.43
C ILE A 62 -0.97 9.48 0.62
N CYS A 63 -1.89 9.81 1.53
CA CYS A 63 -3.11 9.04 1.72
C CYS A 63 -4.29 9.98 2.01
N GLY A 64 -5.40 9.77 1.30
CA GLY A 64 -6.61 10.58 1.49
C GLY A 64 -7.37 10.30 2.79
N ILE A 65 -7.11 9.16 3.44
CA ILE A 65 -7.78 8.76 4.69
C ILE A 65 -7.05 9.31 5.92
N CYS A 66 -5.72 9.39 5.90
CA CYS A 66 -4.92 9.86 7.03
C CYS A 66 -4.08 11.13 6.75
N PRO A 67 -4.62 12.16 6.07
CA PRO A 67 -3.82 13.33 5.69
C PRO A 67 -3.27 14.08 6.91
N VAL A 68 -4.03 14.17 8.00
CA VAL A 68 -3.62 14.87 9.24
C VAL A 68 -2.40 14.20 9.89
N ALA A 69 -2.29 12.87 9.83
CA ALA A 69 -1.14 12.17 10.38
C ALA A 69 0.15 12.57 9.65
N TYR A 70 0.10 12.69 8.31
CA TYR A 70 1.24 13.15 7.52
C TYR A 70 1.58 14.63 7.77
N GLN A 71 0.57 15.50 7.88
CA GLN A 71 0.78 16.92 8.19
C GLN A 71 1.48 17.09 9.53
N MET A 72 0.94 16.50 10.60
CA MET A 72 1.51 16.60 11.94
C MET A 72 2.91 16.01 12.02
N SER A 73 3.17 14.91 11.32
CA SER A 73 4.51 14.29 11.31
C SER A 73 5.54 15.12 10.54
N SER A 74 5.10 15.96 9.60
CA SER A 74 5.99 16.80 8.79
C SER A 74 6.32 18.14 9.45
N THR A 75 5.59 18.53 10.50
CA THR A 75 5.76 19.82 11.20
C THR A 75 6.34 19.72 12.60
N GLN A 76 6.44 18.51 13.16
CA GLN A 76 6.99 18.26 14.49
C GLN A 76 8.52 18.33 14.51
#